data_AF-A0A9D8NH41-F1
#
_entry.id   AF-A0A9D8NH41-F1
#
_cell.length_a   1.000
_cell.length_b   1.000
_cell.length_c   1.000
_cell.angle_alpha   90.00
_cell.angle_beta   90.00
_cell.angle_gamma   90.00
#
_symmetry.space_group_name_H-M   'P 1'
#
loop_
_entity.id
_entity.type
_entity.pdbx_description
1 polymer ?
#
loop_
_entity_poly.entity_id
_entity_poly.type
_entity_poly.pdbx_seq_one_letter_code
_entity_poly.pdbx_strand_id
1 'polypeptide(L)'
;MSISRSLTIGGRTAPSRIMFGPHVTNLGDDDRSLTSRHVAYYERRARGGCGVIVVEGASVHTSDWPYERAPLAAKCGPGWRAIADACHA
;
A
#
# COMPACT_ATOMS: atom_id res chain seq x y z
N MET A 1 9.82 -13.39 22.26
CA MET A 1 8.81 -12.45 21.72
C MET A 1 8.26 -13.02 20.42
N SER A 2 6.95 -13.23 20.26
CA SER A 2 6.38 -13.68 18.98
C SER A 2 6.16 -12.51 18.02
N ILE A 3 6.39 -12.73 16.72
CA ILE A 3 6.10 -11.79 15.62
C ILE A 3 4.65 -11.89 15.13
N SER A 4 3.97 -13.00 15.36
CA SER A 4 2.59 -13.23 14.90
C SER A 4 1.53 -12.65 15.83
N ARG A 5 1.91 -12.20 17.03
CA ARG A 5 0.96 -11.55 17.96
C ARG A 5 0.65 -10.13 17.52
N SER A 6 -0.55 -9.67 17.86
CA SER A 6 -0.98 -8.30 17.60
C SER A 6 -0.12 -7.24 18.31
N LEU A 7 -0.21 -6.03 17.79
CA LEU A 7 0.46 -4.85 18.32
C LEU A 7 -0.42 -3.62 18.13
N THR A 8 -0.64 -2.87 19.21
CA THR A 8 -1.34 -1.57 19.13
C THR A 8 -0.34 -0.45 18.86
N ILE A 9 -0.63 0.37 17.86
CA ILE A 9 0.17 1.52 17.41
C ILE A 9 -0.81 2.68 17.20
N GLY A 10 -0.61 3.81 17.88
CA GLY A 10 -1.42 5.02 17.67
C GLY A 10 -2.94 4.81 17.79
N GLY A 11 -3.39 3.90 18.66
CA GLY A 11 -4.81 3.57 18.86
C GLY A 11 -5.41 2.58 17.86
N ARG A 12 -4.63 2.08 16.90
CA ARG A 12 -5.03 1.00 15.97
C ARG A 12 -4.29 -0.29 16.31
N THR A 13 -4.92 -1.43 16.06
CA THR A 13 -4.33 -2.75 16.33
C THR A 13 -3.95 -3.44 15.03
N ALA A 14 -2.66 -3.68 14.84
CA ALA A 14 -2.15 -4.52 13.78
C ALA A 14 -2.26 -6.01 14.20
N PRO A 15 -2.70 -6.93 13.31
CA PRO A 15 -2.87 -8.34 13.65
C PRO A 15 -1.54 -9.07 13.88
N SER A 16 -0.42 -8.55 13.36
CA SER A 16 0.92 -9.08 13.57
C SER A 16 1.95 -7.95 13.70
N ARG A 17 3.19 -8.30 14.03
CA ARG A 17 4.34 -7.38 14.08
C ARG A 17 5.12 -7.35 12.77
N ILE A 18 4.55 -7.90 11.71
CA ILE A 18 5.16 -7.98 10.40
C ILE A 18 4.74 -6.74 9.61
N MET A 19 5.72 -5.94 9.20
CA MET A 19 5.52 -4.79 8.34
C MET A 19 5.97 -5.13 6.92
N PHE A 20 5.09 -4.92 5.95
CA PHE A 20 5.45 -4.90 4.53
C PHE A 20 5.83 -3.47 4.13
N GLY A 21 7.07 -3.28 3.69
CA GLY A 21 7.60 -1.95 3.33
C GLY A 21 7.15 -1.46 1.95
N PRO A 22 7.42 -0.18 1.64
CA PRO A 22 7.08 0.42 0.35
C PRO A 22 8.00 -0.10 -0.75
N HIS A 23 7.53 -1.10 -1.50
CA HIS A 23 8.23 -1.63 -2.67
C HIS A 23 7.69 -0.98 -3.94
N VAL A 24 8.56 -0.44 -4.79
CA VAL A 24 8.19 0.04 -6.13
C VAL A 24 7.66 -1.15 -6.93
N THR A 25 6.41 -1.09 -7.39
CA THR A 25 5.77 -2.22 -8.08
C THR A 25 5.72 -2.05 -9.59
N ASN A 26 5.76 -0.80 -10.07
CA ASN A 26 5.55 -0.44 -11.46
C ASN A 26 4.21 -0.97 -12.03
N LEU A 27 3.18 -1.13 -11.18
CA LEU A 27 1.84 -1.61 -11.55
C LEU A 27 0.88 -0.47 -11.95
N GLY A 28 1.35 0.77 -11.96
CA GLY A 28 0.62 1.97 -12.38
C GLY A 28 0.27 1.97 -13.85
N ASP A 29 -0.70 2.81 -14.19
CA ASP A 29 -1.07 3.14 -15.57
C ASP A 29 -0.46 4.49 -16.00
N ASP A 30 -0.72 4.91 -17.24
CA ASP A 30 -0.29 6.21 -17.77
C ASP A 30 -0.92 7.40 -17.02
N ASP A 31 -2.06 7.19 -16.36
CA ASP A 31 -2.70 8.23 -15.54
C ASP A 31 -1.91 8.50 -14.25
N ARG A 32 -0.95 7.64 -13.88
CA ARG A 32 -0.22 7.67 -12.60
C ARG A 32 -1.15 7.44 -11.41
N SER A 33 -2.20 6.66 -11.62
CA SER A 33 -3.15 6.26 -10.60
C SER A 33 -2.83 4.86 -10.06
N LEU A 34 -3.30 4.58 -8.84
CA LEU A 34 -3.24 3.22 -8.30
C LEU A 34 -4.36 2.38 -8.90
N THR A 35 -3.96 1.30 -9.58
CA THR A 35 -4.83 0.41 -10.35
C THR A 35 -5.33 -0.79 -9.54
N SER A 36 -6.26 -1.56 -10.11
CA SER A 36 -6.70 -2.87 -9.56
C SER A 36 -5.56 -3.86 -9.35
N ARG A 37 -4.45 -3.73 -10.09
CA ARG A 37 -3.25 -4.54 -9.92
C ARG A 37 -2.58 -4.27 -8.57
N HIS A 38 -2.60 -3.03 -8.08
CA HIS A 38 -2.10 -2.70 -6.75
C HIS A 38 -3.01 -3.27 -5.65
N VAL A 39 -4.33 -3.19 -5.84
CA VAL A 39 -5.31 -3.78 -4.92
C VAL A 39 -5.00 -5.26 -4.71
N ALA A 40 -4.92 -6.03 -5.80
CA ALA A 40 -4.59 -7.46 -5.73
C ALA A 40 -3.19 -7.73 -5.15
N TYR A 41 -2.24 -6.82 -5.35
CA TYR A 41 -0.88 -6.94 -4.80
C TYR A 41 -0.88 -6.81 -3.28
N TYR A 42 -1.50 -5.75 -2.74
CA TYR A 42 -1.52 -5.46 -1.30
C TYR A 42 -2.50 -6.34 -0.53
N GLU A 43 -3.67 -6.68 -1.10
CA GLU A 43 -4.61 -7.66 -0.52
C GLU A 43 -3.87 -8.98 -0.22
N ARG A 44 -3.04 -9.44 -1.15
CA ARG A 44 -2.25 -10.67 -0.97
C ARG A 44 -1.22 -10.56 0.16
N ARG A 45 -0.75 -9.36 0.50
CA ARG A 45 0.15 -9.14 1.66
C ARG A 45 -0.63 -9.15 2.97
N ALA A 46 -1.82 -8.56 2.98
CA ALA A 46 -2.73 -8.60 4.11
C ALA A 46 -3.16 -10.05 4.42
N ARG A 47 -3.62 -10.78 3.40
CA ARG A 47 -3.98 -12.22 3.50
C ARG A 47 -2.81 -13.11 3.91
N GLY A 48 -1.58 -12.68 3.63
CA GLY A 48 -0.36 -13.35 4.09
C GLY A 48 -0.02 -13.13 5.56
N GLY A 49 -0.78 -12.29 6.29
CA GLY A 49 -0.58 -12.03 7.71
C GLY A 49 0.28 -10.80 8.03
N CYS A 50 0.52 -9.91 7.06
CA CYS A 50 1.17 -8.63 7.36
C CYS A 50 0.26 -7.78 8.25
N GLY A 51 0.82 -7.27 9.35
CA GLY A 51 0.09 -6.43 10.29
C GLY A 51 0.04 -4.97 9.87
N VAL A 52 1.10 -4.50 9.20
CA VAL A 52 1.19 -3.16 8.63
C VAL A 52 1.66 -3.27 7.19
N ILE A 53 1.03 -2.53 6.29
CA ILE A 53 1.41 -2.46 4.87
C ILE A 53 1.63 -0.99 4.52
N VAL A 54 2.80 -0.68 4.00
CA VAL A 54 3.11 0.64 3.42
C VAL A 54 3.07 0.50 1.91
N VAL A 55 2.15 1.23 1.28
CA VAL A 55 2.02 1.29 -0.18
C VAL A 55 3.26 1.95 -0.78
N GLU A 56 3.56 1.67 -2.05
CA GLU A 56 4.69 2.26 -2.76
C GLU A 56 4.63 3.79 -2.76
N GLY A 57 5.80 4.41 -2.92
CA GLY A 57 5.91 5.86 -2.92
C GLY A 57 5.14 6.47 -4.08
N ALA A 58 4.30 7.46 -3.76
CA ALA A 58 3.63 8.31 -4.75
C ALA A 58 4.27 9.69 -4.75
N SER A 59 4.60 10.21 -5.94
CA SER A 59 5.11 11.56 -6.12
C SER A 59 4.09 12.60 -5.66
N VAL A 60 4.54 13.65 -4.98
CA VAL A 60 3.67 14.72 -4.47
C VAL A 60 3.49 15.83 -5.51
N HIS A 61 4.51 16.08 -6.33
CA HIS A 61 4.50 17.12 -7.37
C HIS A 61 4.57 16.47 -8.76
N THR A 62 3.95 17.10 -9.77
CA THR A 62 3.89 16.56 -11.13
C THR A 62 5.25 16.46 -11.80
N SER A 63 6.21 17.31 -11.42
CA SER A 63 7.59 17.26 -11.92
C SER A 63 8.44 16.13 -11.31
N ASP A 64 7.98 15.51 -10.21
CA ASP A 64 8.64 14.35 -9.64
C ASP A 64 8.17 13.09 -10.38
N TRP A 65 9.10 12.41 -11.04
CA TRP A 65 8.85 11.22 -11.86
C TRP A 65 9.99 10.21 -11.73
N PRO A 66 10.11 9.54 -10.58
CA PRO A 66 11.29 8.73 -10.25
C PRO A 66 11.40 7.41 -11.03
N TYR A 67 10.30 6.90 -11.60
CA TYR A 67 10.26 5.68 -12.40
C TYR A 67 9.05 5.67 -13.34
N GLU A 68 9.06 4.78 -14.35
CA GLU A 68 8.10 4.78 -15.48
C GLU A 68 6.64 4.91 -15.03
N ARG A 69 6.21 4.07 -14.08
CA ARG A 69 4.82 4.03 -13.59
C ARG A 69 4.64 4.64 -12.19
N ALA A 70 5.43 5.67 -11.86
CA ALA A 70 5.36 6.35 -10.57
C ALA A 70 3.97 6.96 -10.31
N PRO A 71 3.25 6.55 -9.24
CA PRO A 71 1.97 7.15 -8.90
C PRO A 71 2.11 8.63 -8.57
N LEU A 72 1.08 9.42 -8.86
CA LEU A 72 0.96 10.82 -8.45
C LEU A 72 -0.08 10.91 -7.34
N ALA A 73 0.34 11.36 -6.16
CA ALA A 73 -0.49 11.36 -4.95
C ALA A 73 -1.85 12.05 -5.14
N ALA A 74 -1.87 13.17 -5.90
CA ALA A 74 -3.09 13.91 -6.22
C ALA A 74 -4.15 13.09 -6.97
N LYS A 75 -3.78 11.98 -7.62
CA LYS A 75 -4.68 11.09 -8.36
C LYS A 75 -4.99 9.77 -7.64
N CYS A 76 -4.27 9.46 -6.56
CA CYS A 76 -4.28 8.13 -5.95
C CYS A 76 -5.37 7.92 -4.88
N GLY A 77 -6.13 8.96 -4.50
CA GLY A 77 -7.14 8.90 -3.45
C GLY A 77 -8.10 7.70 -3.55
N PRO A 78 -8.80 7.50 -4.69
CA PRO A 78 -9.69 6.35 -4.88
C PRO A 78 -8.96 5.00 -4.80
N GLY A 79 -7.77 4.90 -5.36
CA GLY A 79 -6.99 3.66 -5.37
C GLY A 79 -6.46 3.28 -3.98
N TRP A 80 -6.03 4.25 -3.17
CA TRP A 80 -5.66 3.99 -1.77
C TRP A 80 -6.86 3.51 -0.94
N ARG A 81 -8.06 4.07 -1.18
CA ARG A 81 -9.28 3.58 -0.54
C ARG A 81 -9.56 2.12 -0.92
N ALA A 82 -9.52 1.79 -2.21
CA ALA A 82 -9.72 0.42 -2.67
C ALA A 82 -8.69 -0.56 -2.10
N ILE A 83 -7.42 -0.17 -2.00
CA ILE A 83 -6.37 -0.97 -1.34
C ILE A 83 -6.69 -1.17 0.14
N ALA A 84 -7.05 -0.10 0.85
CA ALA A 84 -7.36 -0.18 2.27
C ALA A 84 -8.59 -1.07 2.55
N ASP A 85 -9.64 -0.95 1.74
CA ASP A 85 -10.84 -1.76 1.85
C ASP A 85 -10.52 -3.25 1.62
N ALA A 86 -9.73 -3.58 0.58
CA ALA A 86 -9.32 -4.96 0.30
C ALA A 86 -8.39 -5.55 1.37
N CYS A 87 -7.52 -4.75 1.98
CA CYS A 87 -6.64 -5.20 3.06
C CYS A 87 -7.38 -5.46 4.39
N HIS A 88 -8.58 -4.89 4.57
CA HIS A 88 -9.38 -5.04 5.79
C HIS A 88 -10.60 -5.96 5.65
N ALA A 89 -10.83 -6.54 4.46
CA ALA A 89 -11.87 -7.52 4.21
C ALA A 89 -11.58 -8.86 4.90
#